data_AF-A0A1C2GHZ7-F1
#
_entry.id   AF-A0A1C2GHZ7-F1
#
_cell.length_a   1.000
_cell.length_b   1.000
_cell.length_c   1.000
_cell.angle_alpha   90.00
_cell.angle_beta   90.00
_cell.angle_gamma   90.00
#
_symmetry.space_group_name_H-M   'P 1'
#
loop_
_entity.id
_entity.type
_entity.pdbx_description
1 polymer ?
#
loop_
_entity_poly.entity_id
_entity_poly.type
_entity_poly.pdbx_seq_one_letter_code
_entity_poly.pdbx_strand_id
1 'polypeptide(L)'
;MPVKRMYKLICSFLPAFLLAICVNAAAPAIDLNRTSAKAKQALTFCKQKGYNTRYCILIDMSLPSGVKRFILWDFSKKNIITSGLISHGCGSMPWSGKWSKDKAPVQ
;
A
#
# COMPACT_ATOMS: atom_id res chain seq x y z
N MET A 1 -14.18 -42.34 39.54
CA MET A 1 -13.52 -41.02 39.32
C MET A 1 -13.76 -40.54 37.87
N PRO A 2 -14.86 -39.81 37.59
CA PRO A 2 -15.27 -39.46 36.21
C PRO A 2 -14.56 -38.22 35.64
N VAL A 3 -13.88 -37.44 36.48
CA VAL A 3 -13.26 -36.16 36.11
C VAL A 3 -12.08 -36.32 35.12
N LYS A 4 -11.44 -37.50 35.10
CA LYS A 4 -10.29 -37.79 34.23
C LYS A 4 -10.67 -37.96 32.75
N ARG A 5 -11.94 -38.26 32.45
CA ARG A 5 -12.45 -38.44 31.08
C ARG A 5 -12.92 -37.13 30.46
N MET A 6 -13.31 -36.15 31.30
CA MET A 6 -13.71 -34.80 30.88
C MET A 6 -12.53 -33.93 30.46
N TYR A 7 -11.41 -33.91 31.20
CA TYR A 7 -10.25 -33.09 30.79
C TYR A 7 -9.63 -33.59 29.47
N LYS A 8 -9.74 -34.89 29.21
CA LYS A 8 -9.17 -35.54 28.01
C LYS A 8 -9.95 -35.20 26.74
N LEU A 9 -11.26 -34.91 26.86
CA LEU A 9 -12.11 -34.46 25.76
C LEU A 9 -11.98 -32.95 25.50
N ILE A 10 -11.71 -32.16 26.55
CA ILE A 10 -11.53 -30.70 26.44
C ILE A 10 -10.15 -30.34 25.88
N CYS A 11 -9.10 -31.11 26.20
CA CYS A 11 -7.74 -30.89 25.68
C CYS A 11 -7.55 -31.29 24.21
N SER A 12 -8.44 -32.12 23.65
CA SER A 12 -8.35 -32.59 22.26
C SER A 12 -8.90 -31.61 21.21
N PHE A 13 -9.61 -30.55 21.62
CA PHE A 13 -10.14 -29.51 20.71
C PHE A 13 -9.36 -28.18 20.77
N LEU A 14 -8.47 -28.00 21.75
CA LEU A 14 -7.63 -26.80 21.85
C LEU A 14 -6.56 -26.63 20.75
N PRO A 15 -5.94 -27.69 20.18
CA PRO A 15 -4.90 -27.49 19.17
C PRO A 15 -5.47 -27.22 17.77
N ALA A 16 -6.77 -27.52 17.54
CA ALA A 16 -7.43 -27.26 16.25
C ALA A 16 -7.90 -25.81 16.10
N PHE A 17 -8.18 -25.12 17.20
CA PHE A 17 -8.61 -23.71 17.18
C PHE A 17 -7.46 -22.73 16.90
N LEU A 18 -6.23 -23.10 17.23
CA LEU A 18 -5.04 -22.27 16.99
C LEU A 18 -4.53 -22.32 15.54
N LEU A 19 -4.90 -23.34 14.76
CA LEU A 19 -4.48 -23.47 13.35
C LEU A 19 -5.29 -22.56 12.39
N ALA A 20 -6.43 -22.03 12.84
CA ALA A 20 -7.32 -21.19 12.04
C ALA A 20 -6.97 -19.70 12.06
N ILE A 21 -5.97 -19.27 12.86
CA ILE A 21 -5.61 -17.84 13.05
C ILE A 21 -4.41 -17.42 12.20
N CYS A 22 -3.93 -18.27 11.28
CA CYS A 22 -3.05 -17.81 10.20
C CYS A 22 -3.85 -16.98 9.19
N VAL A 23 -4.35 -15.82 9.63
CA VAL A 23 -4.86 -14.77 8.75
C VAL A 23 -3.71 -14.36 7.84
N ASN A 24 -3.73 -14.85 6.60
CA ASN A 24 -2.91 -14.29 5.54
C ASN A 24 -3.40 -12.85 5.31
N ALA A 25 -2.70 -11.86 5.85
CA ALA A 25 -2.93 -10.47 5.50
C ALA A 25 -2.66 -10.29 4.00
N ALA A 26 -3.68 -9.90 3.23
CA ALA A 26 -3.54 -9.63 1.80
C ALA A 26 -2.47 -8.55 1.57
N ALA A 27 -1.68 -8.70 0.50
CA ALA A 27 -0.66 -7.71 0.16
C ALA A 27 -1.30 -6.33 -0.06
N PRO A 28 -0.68 -5.24 0.44
CA PRO A 28 -1.23 -3.90 0.28
C PRO A 28 -1.30 -3.54 -1.21
N ALA A 29 -2.45 -3.03 -1.63
CA ALA A 29 -2.76 -2.74 -3.03
C ALA A 29 -3.43 -1.37 -3.18
N ILE A 30 -3.46 -0.87 -4.41
CA ILE A 30 -4.08 0.42 -4.75
C ILE A 30 -5.58 0.40 -4.40
N ASP A 31 -6.02 1.39 -3.63
CA ASP A 31 -7.43 1.67 -3.39
C ASP A 31 -8.00 2.54 -4.52
N LEU A 32 -8.89 1.96 -5.33
CA LEU A 32 -9.52 2.63 -6.47
C LEU A 32 -10.45 3.78 -6.04
N ASN A 33 -11.13 3.66 -4.91
CA ASN A 33 -12.01 4.71 -4.40
C ASN A 33 -11.20 5.93 -3.98
N ARG A 34 -10.12 5.70 -3.23
CA ARG A 34 -9.18 6.76 -2.84
C ARG A 34 -8.50 7.39 -4.05
N THR A 35 -8.07 6.56 -5.01
CA THR A 35 -7.43 7.02 -6.26
C THR A 35 -8.38 7.89 -7.08
N SER A 36 -9.63 7.44 -7.28
CA SER A 36 -10.66 8.19 -8.00
C SER A 36 -11.02 9.50 -7.31
N ALA A 37 -11.11 9.51 -5.98
CA ALA A 37 -11.33 10.74 -5.21
C ALA A 37 -10.18 11.75 -5.41
N LYS A 38 -8.93 11.28 -5.37
CA LYS A 38 -7.75 12.13 -5.64
C LYS A 38 -7.67 12.58 -7.10
N ALA A 39 -8.06 11.74 -8.05
CA ALA A 39 -8.14 12.13 -9.45
C ALA A 39 -9.16 13.26 -9.67
N LYS A 40 -10.33 13.22 -9.01
CA LYS A 40 -11.31 14.33 -9.07
C LYS A 40 -10.72 15.64 -8.55
N GLN A 41 -10.02 15.60 -7.41
CA GLN A 41 -9.33 16.77 -6.85
C GLN A 41 -8.26 17.30 -7.83
N ALA A 42 -7.45 16.40 -8.40
CA ALA A 42 -6.42 16.74 -9.37
C ALA A 42 -7.01 17.38 -10.63
N LEU A 43 -8.13 16.86 -11.16
CA LEU A 43 -8.78 17.42 -12.35
C LEU A 43 -9.26 18.86 -12.11
N THR A 44 -9.88 19.12 -10.94
CA THR A 44 -10.30 20.47 -10.57
C THR A 44 -9.11 21.43 -10.52
N PHE A 45 -8.01 21.01 -9.89
CA PHE A 45 -6.79 21.80 -9.84
C PHE A 45 -6.19 22.04 -11.23
N CYS A 46 -6.14 21.01 -12.07
CA CYS A 46 -5.62 21.13 -13.44
C CYS A 46 -6.43 22.13 -14.27
N LYS A 47 -7.77 22.11 -14.16
CA LYS A 47 -8.64 23.09 -14.84
C LYS A 47 -8.38 24.52 -14.39
N GLN A 48 -8.20 24.73 -13.08
CA GLN A 48 -7.93 26.06 -12.51
C GLN A 48 -6.57 26.62 -12.92
N LYS A 49 -5.57 25.77 -13.13
CA LYS A 49 -4.19 26.16 -13.45
C LYS A 49 -3.83 26.05 -14.92
N GLY A 50 -4.76 25.60 -15.78
CA GLY A 50 -4.50 25.39 -17.21
C GLY A 50 -3.56 24.21 -17.50
N TYR A 51 -3.53 23.20 -16.63
CA TYR A 51 -2.73 21.99 -16.84
C TYR A 51 -3.48 20.93 -17.66
N ASN A 52 -2.80 19.82 -17.96
CA ASN A 52 -3.37 18.69 -18.68
C ASN A 52 -4.63 18.15 -17.97
N THR A 53 -5.74 18.08 -18.72
CA THR A 53 -7.04 17.56 -18.25
C THR A 53 -7.43 16.23 -18.90
N ARG A 54 -6.51 15.60 -19.64
CA ARG A 54 -6.65 14.25 -20.20
C ARG A 54 -6.05 13.20 -19.25
N TYR A 55 -4.84 13.46 -18.74
CA TYR A 55 -4.10 12.52 -17.91
C TYR A 55 -3.51 13.18 -16.67
N CYS A 56 -3.35 12.40 -15.60
CA CYS A 56 -2.49 12.77 -14.48
C CYS A 56 -1.73 11.57 -13.93
N ILE A 57 -0.64 11.87 -13.22
CA ILE A 57 0.11 10.90 -12.44
C ILE A 57 -0.33 11.04 -10.98
N LEU A 58 -0.70 9.93 -10.38
CA LEU A 58 -1.00 9.82 -8.96
C LEU A 58 -0.04 8.84 -8.32
N ILE A 59 0.36 9.13 -7.08
CA ILE A 59 1.28 8.30 -6.35
C ILE A 59 0.76 8.10 -4.93
N ASP A 60 0.49 6.85 -4.55
CA ASP A 60 0.05 6.52 -3.20
C ASP A 60 1.23 6.15 -2.30
N MET A 61 1.74 7.14 -1.56
CA MET A 61 2.84 6.96 -0.62
C MET A 61 2.45 6.26 0.68
N SER A 62 1.16 6.00 0.93
CA SER A 62 0.76 5.18 2.08
C SER A 62 1.01 3.69 1.86
N LEU A 63 1.16 3.27 0.60
CA LEU A 63 1.59 1.92 0.26
C LEU A 63 3.09 1.76 0.47
N PRO A 64 3.54 0.62 1.03
CA PRO A 64 4.95 0.38 1.31
C PRO A 64 5.79 0.34 0.03
N SER A 65 7.11 0.43 0.20
CA SER A 65 8.04 0.17 -0.90
C SER A 65 7.89 -1.27 -1.41
N GLY A 66 8.12 -1.50 -2.70
CA GLY A 66 8.04 -2.83 -3.31
C GLY A 66 6.66 -3.22 -3.86
N VAL A 67 5.61 -2.41 -3.63
CA VAL A 67 4.31 -2.58 -4.30
C VAL A 67 4.05 -1.51 -5.35
N LYS A 68 3.18 -1.83 -6.33
CA LYS A 68 2.79 -0.89 -7.37
C LYS A 68 1.96 0.24 -6.76
N ARG A 69 2.51 1.45 -6.76
CA ARG A 69 1.89 2.66 -6.19
C ARG A 69 1.98 3.89 -7.08
N PHE A 70 2.62 3.75 -8.25
CA PHE A 70 2.54 4.71 -9.35
C PHE A 70 1.28 4.45 -10.16
N ILE A 71 0.56 5.49 -10.52
CA ILE A 71 -0.71 5.39 -11.24
C ILE A 71 -0.72 6.44 -12.35
N LEU A 72 -0.89 6.00 -13.59
CA LEU A 72 -1.28 6.88 -14.69
C LEU A 72 -2.80 6.84 -14.84
N TRP A 73 -3.46 7.97 -14.62
CA TRP A 73 -4.92 8.08 -14.62
C TRP A 73 -5.43 8.81 -15.87
N ASP A 74 -6.48 8.28 -16.48
CA ASP A 74 -7.23 8.93 -17.57
C ASP A 74 -8.51 9.57 -17.01
N PHE A 75 -8.61 10.89 -17.12
CA PHE A 75 -9.78 11.63 -16.64
C PHE A 75 -11.04 11.36 -17.47
N SER A 76 -10.90 11.06 -18.75
CA SER A 76 -12.02 10.79 -19.67
C SER A 76 -12.61 9.41 -19.39
N LYS A 77 -11.75 8.40 -19.27
CA LYS A 77 -12.17 7.01 -18.95
C LYS A 77 -12.45 6.80 -17.47
N LYS A 78 -12.01 7.73 -16.60
CA LYS A 78 -12.08 7.63 -15.13
C LYS A 78 -11.48 6.31 -14.62
N ASN A 79 -10.35 5.92 -15.20
CA ASN A 79 -9.69 4.66 -14.89
C ASN A 79 -8.16 4.78 -14.94
N ILE A 80 -7.50 3.82 -14.31
CA ILE A 80 -6.06 3.61 -14.38
C ILE A 80 -5.70 3.06 -15.76
N ILE A 81 -4.77 3.73 -16.45
CA ILE A 81 -4.17 3.22 -17.69
C ILE A 81 -3.11 2.18 -17.36
N THR A 82 -2.22 2.52 -16.42
CA THR A 82 -1.14 1.64 -15.99
C THR A 82 -0.71 1.96 -14.56
N SER A 83 -0.09 0.99 -13.91
CA SER A 83 0.49 1.13 -12.58
C SER A 83 1.88 0.51 -12.48
N GLY A 84 2.72 1.08 -11.62
CA GLY A 84 4.15 0.74 -11.55
C GLY A 84 4.77 0.85 -10.17
N LEU A 85 5.96 0.27 -10.04
CA LEU A 85 6.83 0.45 -8.88
C LEU A 85 7.47 1.85 -8.92
N ILE A 86 7.87 2.35 -7.75
CA ILE A 86 8.57 3.63 -7.62
C ILE A 86 9.70 3.47 -6.61
N SER A 87 10.90 3.88 -7.00
CA SER A 87 12.01 4.11 -6.08
C SER A 87 11.83 5.44 -5.34
N HIS A 88 12.15 5.47 -4.06
CA HIS A 88 12.35 6.76 -3.40
C HIS A 88 13.57 7.46 -4.02
N GLY A 89 13.50 8.78 -4.20
CA GLY A 89 14.68 9.56 -4.59
C GLY A 89 15.65 9.71 -3.41
N CYS A 90 16.92 10.03 -3.69
CA CYS A 90 17.94 10.29 -2.67
C CYS A 90 17.85 11.70 -2.04
N GLY A 91 16.84 12.51 -2.36
CA GLY A 91 16.74 13.88 -1.84
C GLY A 91 18.00 14.70 -2.17
N SER A 92 18.61 15.32 -1.15
CA SER A 92 19.88 16.05 -1.30
C SER A 92 21.12 15.15 -1.23
N MET A 93 20.96 13.85 -0.98
CA MET A 93 22.07 12.91 -0.87
C MET A 93 22.47 12.42 -2.27
N PRO A 94 23.75 12.04 -2.47
CA PRO A 94 24.18 11.44 -3.72
C PRO A 94 23.33 10.22 -4.06
N TRP A 95 22.95 10.13 -5.34
CA TRP A 95 22.28 8.95 -5.88
C TRP A 95 23.08 7.68 -5.56
N SER A 96 22.38 6.60 -5.23
CA SER A 96 22.96 5.29 -4.83
C SER A 96 23.71 5.25 -3.48
N GLY A 97 23.74 6.35 -2.72
CA GLY A 97 24.31 6.37 -1.38
C GLY A 97 23.48 5.53 -0.40
N LYS A 98 24.11 4.59 0.31
CA LYS A 98 23.48 3.75 1.36
C LYS A 98 23.40 4.45 2.72
N TRP A 99 23.08 5.74 2.74
CA TRP A 99 23.07 6.55 3.98
C TRP A 99 21.77 6.40 4.79
N SER A 100 20.95 5.41 4.48
CA SER A 100 19.64 5.23 5.10
C SER A 100 19.75 4.66 6.52
N LYS A 101 19.39 5.53 7.46
CA LYS A 101 19.03 5.34 8.88
C LYS A 101 20.14 5.44 9.93
N ASP A 102 21.27 4.78 9.75
CA ASP A 102 22.27 4.65 10.85
C ASP A 102 23.53 5.51 10.66
N LYS A 103 23.64 6.19 9.51
CA LYS A 103 24.75 7.09 9.16
C LYS A 103 24.24 8.29 8.37
N ALA A 104 23.34 9.08 8.95
CA ALA A 104 23.03 10.38 8.36
C ALA A 104 24.32 11.23 8.42
N PRO A 105 24.78 11.84 7.32
CA PRO A 105 25.85 12.82 7.39
C PRO A 105 25.37 13.98 8.27
N VAL A 106 26.13 14.29 9.32
CA VAL A 106 25.89 15.46 10.16
C VAL A 106 26.08 16.68 9.26
N GLN A 107 25.03 17.48 9.12
CA GLN A 107 25.09 18.78 8.43
C GLN A 107 25.89 19.78 9.26
#